data_AF-A0A5B7CL04-F1
#
_entry.id   AF-A0A5B7CL04-F1
#
_cell.length_a   1.000
_cell.length_b   1.000
_cell.length_c   1.000
_cell.angle_alpha   90.00
_cell.angle_beta   90.00
_cell.angle_gamma   90.00
#
_symmetry.space_group_name_H-M   'P 1'
#
loop_
_entity.id
_entity.type
_entity.pdbx_description
1 polymer ?
#
loop_
_entity_poly.entity_id
_entity_poly.type
_entity_poly.pdbx_seq_one_letter_code
_entity_poly.pdbx_strand_id
1 'polypeptide(L)' 'MVTCRITNDAREDEMEENMGQVNTMIGNLRNMAIDMGSEIENQNRQIGRITRKAESNVTHVQEANEKAGKLLKS' A
#
# COMPACT_ATOMS: atom_id res chain seq x y z
N MET A 1 -19.65 17.63 -11.23
CA MET A 1 -21.01 17.05 -11.09
C MET A 1 -21.84 18.16 -10.46
N VAL A 2 -22.84 18.68 -11.16
CA VAL A 2 -23.63 19.83 -10.68
C VAL A 2 -25.09 19.39 -10.66
N THR A 3 -25.70 19.44 -9.49
CA THR A 3 -27.13 19.22 -9.28
C THR A 3 -27.88 20.39 -9.90
N CYS A 4 -28.41 20.20 -11.11
CA CYS A 4 -29.28 21.18 -11.74
C CYS A 4 -30.58 21.23 -10.92
N ARG A 5 -30.94 22.39 -10.36
CA ARG A 5 -32.14 22.54 -9.51
C ARG A 5 -33.40 22.43 -10.38
N ILE A 6 -34.29 21.52 -10.05
CA ILE A 6 -35.51 21.24 -10.82
C ILE A 6 -36.75 21.71 -10.05
N THR A 7 -36.82 21.46 -8.74
CA THR A 7 -37.97 21.81 -7.89
C THR A 7 -37.67 22.87 -6.81
N ASN A 8 -36.40 23.24 -6.56
CA ASN A 8 -35.99 24.19 -5.51
C ASN A 8 -36.60 23.84 -4.14
N ASP A 9 -36.68 22.56 -3.82
CA ASP A 9 -37.20 22.09 -2.53
C ASP A 9 -36.07 21.72 -1.56
N ALA A 10 -36.42 21.58 -0.29
CA ALA A 10 -35.47 21.27 0.77
C ALA A 10 -34.73 19.93 0.58
N ARG A 11 -35.25 19.01 -0.24
CA ARG A 11 -34.54 17.76 -0.56
C ARG A 11 -33.43 18.00 -1.57
N GLU A 12 -33.63 18.88 -2.54
CA GLU A 12 -32.57 19.28 -3.48
C GLU A 12 -31.41 19.97 -2.75
N ASP A 13 -31.70 20.83 -1.76
CA ASP A 13 -30.67 21.47 -0.93
C ASP A 13 -29.88 20.44 -0.10
N GLU A 14 -30.56 19.45 0.51
CA GLU A 14 -29.91 18.35 1.23
C GLU A 14 -29.07 17.47 0.29
N MET A 15 -29.56 17.21 -0.92
CA MET A 15 -28.80 16.47 -1.94
C MET A 15 -27.58 17.27 -2.44
N GLU A 16 -27.69 18.59 -2.59
CA GLU A 16 -26.56 19.45 -2.96
C GLU A 16 -25.48 19.46 -1.86
N GLU A 17 -25.88 19.53 -0.58
CA GLU A 17 -24.96 19.38 0.56
C GLU A 17 -24.30 18.00 0.59
N ASN A 18 -25.09 16.93 0.51
CA ASN A 18 -24.59 15.56 0.50
C ASN A 18 -23.63 15.32 -0.68
N MET A 19 -23.94 15.85 -1.87
CA MET A 19 -23.05 15.75 -3.03
C MET A 19 -21.77 16.58 -2.87
N GLY A 20 -21.83 17.72 -2.17
CA GLY A 20 -20.64 18.48 -1.76
C GLY A 20 -19.74 17.68 -0.81
N GLN A 21 -20.33 16.98 0.15
CA GLN A 21 -19.60 16.07 1.03
C GLN A 21 -19.00 14.89 0.26
N VAL A 22 -19.75 14.29 -0.67
CA VAL A 22 -19.24 13.22 -1.55
C VAL A 22 -18.07 13.71 -2.40
N ASN A 23 -18.12 14.92 -2.94
CA ASN A 23 -17.01 15.49 -3.70
C ASN A 23 -15.74 15.65 -2.83
N THR A 24 -15.92 16.04 -1.56
CA THR A 24 -14.82 16.09 -0.58
C THR A 24 -14.28 14.69 -0.29
N MET A 25 -15.15 13.70 -0.09
CA MET A 25 -14.75 12.31 0.14
C MET A 25 -14.00 11.73 -1.07
N ILE A 26 -14.41 12.05 -2.30
CA ILE A 26 -13.69 11.66 -3.52
C ILE A 26 -12.29 12.28 -3.56
N GLY A 27 -12.15 13.54 -3.16
CA GLY A 27 -10.83 14.18 -3.01
C GLY A 27 -9.93 13.45 -2.03
N ASN A 28 -10.47 13.06 -0.88
CA ASN A 28 -9.75 12.28 0.13
C ASN A 28 -9.39 10.88 -0.37
N LEU A 29 -10.32 10.18 -1.05
CA LEU A 29 -10.07 8.88 -1.67
C LEU A 29 -8.95 8.96 -2.72
N ARG A 30 -8.91 10.04 -3.51
CA ARG A 30 -7.84 10.27 -4.48
C ARG A 30 -6.47 10.41 -3.79
N ASN A 31 -6.40 11.19 -2.73
CA ASN A 31 -5.16 11.38 -1.98
C ASN A 31 -4.71 10.05 -1.35
N MET A 32 -5.63 9.32 -0.71
CA MET A 32 -5.33 7.99 -0.15
C MET A 32 -4.86 6.99 -1.22
N ALA A 33 -5.41 7.03 -2.43
CA ALA A 33 -4.95 6.17 -3.52
C ALA A 33 -3.52 6.51 -3.97
N ILE A 34 -3.15 7.79 -3.98
CA ILE A 34 -1.80 8.25 -4.33
C ILE A 34 -0.80 7.86 -3.24
N ASP A 35 -1.15 8.12 -1.98
CA ASP A 35 -0.31 7.79 -0.83
C ASP A 35 -0.10 6.27 -0.73
N MET A 36 -1.19 5.51 -0.90
CA MET A 36 -1.14 4.04 -0.93
C MET A 36 -0.31 3.52 -2.10
N GLY A 37 -0.43 4.11 -3.29
CA GLY A 37 0.40 3.74 -4.44
C GLY A 37 1.89 3.96 -4.18
N SER A 38 2.24 5.12 -3.64
CA SER A 38 3.63 5.44 -3.27
C SER A 38 4.17 4.50 -2.18
N GLU A 39 3.34 4.18 -1.20
CA GLU A 39 3.70 3.25 -0.12
C GLU A 39 3.91 1.83 -0.62
N ILE A 40 3.07 1.34 -1.56
CA ILE A 40 3.27 0.04 -2.21
C ILE A 40 4.62 -0.01 -2.95
N GLU A 41 4.99 1.05 -3.68
CA GLU A 41 6.28 1.12 -4.35
C GLU A 41 7.46 1.10 -3.35
N ASN A 42 7.33 1.83 -2.24
CA ASN A 42 8.33 1.83 -1.16
C ASN A 42 8.50 0.44 -0.57
N GLN A 43 7.39 -0.23 -0.25
CA GLN A 43 7.38 -1.58 0.31
C GLN A 43 7.95 -2.61 -0.69
N ASN A 44 7.63 -2.51 -1.98
CA ASN A 44 8.22 -3.35 -3.01
C ASN A 44 9.75 -3.24 -3.05
N ARG A 45 10.30 -2.02 -2.96
CA ARG A 45 11.76 -1.83 -2.88
C ARG A 45 12.33 -2.42 -1.58
N GLN A 46 11.63 -2.30 -0.47
CA GLN A 46 12.05 -2.87 0.81
C GLN A 46 12.06 -4.41 0.76
N ILE A 47 11.02 -5.03 0.21
CA ILE A 47 10.94 -6.47 -0.01
C ILE A 47 12.13 -6.93 -0.84
N GLY A 48 12.46 -6.26 -1.95
CA GLY A 48 13.64 -6.59 -2.75
C GLY A 48 14.96 -6.56 -1.96
N ARG A 49 15.11 -5.67 -0.97
CA ARG A 49 16.27 -5.65 -0.07
C ARG A 49 16.24 -6.82 0.92
N ILE A 50 15.06 -7.18 1.43
CA ILE A 50 14.88 -8.31 2.34
C ILE A 50 15.21 -9.61 1.62
N THR A 51 14.74 -9.80 0.39
CA THR A 51 15.04 -10.99 -0.42
C THR A 51 16.54 -11.19 -0.60
N ARG A 52 17.29 -10.14 -0.97
CA ARG A 52 18.76 -10.24 -1.08
C ARG A 52 19.44 -10.60 0.23
N LYS A 53 18.97 -10.06 1.35
CA LYS A 53 19.48 -10.42 2.69
C LYS A 53 19.15 -11.87 3.04
N ALA A 54 17.95 -12.34 2.69
CA ALA A 54 17.53 -13.71 2.91
C ALA A 54 18.39 -14.69 2.10
N GLU A 55 18.65 -14.40 0.83
CA GLU A 55 19.56 -15.19 -0.03
C GLU A 55 20.98 -15.26 0.58
N SER A 56 21.54 -14.14 0.99
CA SER A 56 22.86 -14.10 1.66
C SER A 56 22.87 -14.95 2.93
N ASN A 57 21.82 -14.89 3.74
CA ASN A 57 21.71 -15.68 4.97
C ASN A 57 21.62 -17.16 4.67
N VAL A 58 20.88 -17.58 3.64
CA VAL A 58 20.81 -18.98 3.21
C VAL A 58 22.20 -19.49 2.85
N THR A 59 22.97 -18.74 2.05
CA THR A 59 24.35 -19.12 1.69
C THR A 59 25.23 -19.25 2.92
N HIS A 60 25.19 -18.28 3.85
CA HIS A 60 25.99 -18.35 5.08
C HIS A 60 25.62 -19.55 5.96
N VAL A 61 24.33 -19.87 6.08
CA VAL A 61 23.87 -21.03 6.84
C VAL A 61 24.32 -22.34 6.18
N GLN A 62 24.24 -22.43 4.86
CA GLN A 62 24.73 -23.60 4.11
C GLN A 62 26.23 -23.81 4.31
N GLU A 63 27.05 -22.76 4.14
CA GLU A 63 28.49 -22.84 4.36
C GLU A 63 28.85 -23.23 5.80
N ALA A 64 28.15 -22.66 6.78
CA ALA A 64 28.35 -22.99 8.18
C ALA A 64 28.00 -24.46 8.47
N ASN A 65 26.89 -24.94 7.90
CA ASN A 65 26.46 -26.33 8.05
C ASN A 65 27.44 -27.32 7.39
N GLU A 66 27.98 -26.99 6.21
CA GLU A 66 29.02 -27.80 5.56
C GLU A 66 30.29 -27.88 6.40
N LYS A 67 30.74 -26.75 6.96
CA LYS A 67 31.91 -26.70 7.86
C LYS A 67 31.67 -27.55 9.11
N ALA A 68 30.51 -27.41 9.76
CA ALA A 68 30.14 -28.22 10.91
C ALA A 68 30.09 -29.72 10.56
N GLY A 69 29.51 -30.08 9.41
CA GLY A 69 29.44 -31.47 8.94
C GLY A 69 30.82 -32.10 8.68
N LYS A 70 31.81 -31.32 8.22
CA LYS A 70 33.21 -31.78 8.08
C LYS A 70 33.86 -32.03 9.44
N LEU A 71 33.61 -31.15 10.42
CA LEU A 71 34.13 -31.29 11.78
C LEU A 71 33.52 -32.50 12.52
N LEU A 72 32.25 -32.81 12.28
CA LEU A 72 31.58 -33.99 12.88
C LEU A 72 32.01 -35.33 12.27
N LYS A 73 32.58 -35.31 11.06
CA LYS A 73 33.11 -36.49 10.38
C LYS A 73 34.61 -36.73 10.65
N SER A 74 35.26 -35.80 11.35
CA SER A 74 36.66 -35.91 11.80
C SER A 74 36.70 -36.46 13.22
#